data_AF-A0A925KIR8-F1
#
_entry.id   AF-A0A925KIR8-F1
#
_cell.length_a   1.000
_cell.length_b   1.000
_cell.length_c   1.000
_cell.angle_alpha   90.00
_cell.angle_beta   90.00
_cell.angle_gamma   90.00
#
_symmetry.space_group_name_H-M   'P 1'
#
loop_
_entity.id
_entity.type
_entity.pdbx_description
1 polymer ?
#
loop_
_entity_poly.entity_id
_entity_poly.type
_entity_poly.pdbx_seq_one_letter_code
_entity_poly.pdbx_strand_id
1 'polypeptide(L)' 'ARKRQNPTARFGSADEFGAVCAFICSIHAGYINGQNLLLDGGAYPGTF' A
#
# COMPACT_ATOMS: atom_id res chain seq x y z
N ALA A 1 -14.43 -7.92 13.26
CA ALA A 1 -14.90 -6.53 13.09
C ALA A 1 -13.98 -5.72 12.17
N ARG A 2 -12.71 -5.48 12.54
CA ARG A 2 -11.78 -4.63 11.76
C ARG A 2 -11.63 -4.99 10.27
N LYS A 3 -11.51 -6.28 9.93
CA LYS A 3 -11.40 -6.74 8.53
C LYS A 3 -12.58 -6.28 7.65
N ARG A 4 -13.80 -6.19 8.20
CA ARG A 4 -15.01 -5.77 7.47
C ARG A 4 -15.14 -4.25 7.32
N GLN A 5 -14.41 -3.48 8.13
CA GLN A 5 -14.40 -2.01 8.05
C GLN A 5 -13.41 -1.50 7.00
N ASN A 6 -12.46 -2.34 6.59
CA ASN A 6 -11.56 -2.05 5.49
C ASN A 6 -12.32 -2.20 4.15
N PRO A 7 -12.27 -1.24 3.22
CA PRO A 7 -12.96 -1.35 1.93
C PRO A 7 -12.62 -2.59 1.11
N THR A 8 -11.39 -3.09 1.18
CA THR A 8 -11.01 -4.35 0.51
C THR A 8 -11.56 -5.60 1.21
N ALA A 9 -12.22 -5.45 2.37
CA ALA A 9 -12.78 -6.51 3.20
C ALA A 9 -11.77 -7.61 3.57
N ARG A 10 -10.47 -7.31 3.51
CA ARG A 10 -9.38 -8.23 3.86
C ARG A 10 -8.25 -7.56 4.61
N PHE A 11 -7.36 -8.40 5.15
CA PHE A 11 -6.07 -7.93 5.60
C PHE A 11 -5.10 -7.94 4.43
N GLY A 12 -4.10 -7.07 4.52
CA GLY A 12 -2.93 -7.15 3.67
C GLY A 12 -2.18 -8.46 3.91
N SER A 13 -1.48 -8.93 2.89
CA SER A 13 -0.50 -10.01 2.92
C SER A 13 0.92 -9.43 2.91
N ALA A 14 1.88 -10.18 3.42
CA ALA A 14 3.29 -9.78 3.35
C ALA A 14 3.79 -9.71 1.90
N ASP A 15 3.29 -10.60 1.04
CA ASP A 15 3.72 -10.70 -0.36
C ASP A 15 3.37 -9.45 -1.17
N GLU A 16 2.16 -8.89 -1.02
CA GLU A 16 1.79 -7.67 -1.76
C GLU A 16 2.55 -6.43 -1.27
N PHE A 17 2.85 -6.35 0.03
CA PHE A 17 3.73 -5.32 0.56
C PHE A 17 5.16 -5.48 0.02
N GLY A 18 5.66 -6.71 0.01
CA GLY A 18 6.97 -7.06 -0.55
C GLY A 18 7.09 -6.72 -2.03
N ALA A 19 6.03 -6.96 -2.81
CA ALA A 19 5.99 -6.60 -4.23
C ALA A 19 6.10 -5.09 -4.46
N VAL A 20 5.41 -4.27 -3.66
CA VAL A 20 5.54 -2.80 -3.76
C VAL A 20 6.92 -2.33 -3.31
N CYS A 21 7.47 -2.91 -2.24
CA CYS A 21 8.85 -2.64 -1.83
C CYS A 21 9.86 -2.95 -2.95
N ALA A 22 9.75 -4.13 -3.56
CA ALA A 22 10.60 -4.55 -4.68
C ALA A 22 10.45 -3.61 -5.89
N PHE A 23 9.22 -3.17 -6.21
CA PHE A 23 8.99 -2.19 -7.26
C PHE A 23 9.68 -0.86 -6.98
N ILE A 24 9.59 -0.33 -5.76
CA ILE A 24 10.24 0.93 -5.37
C ILE A 24 11.76 0.82 -5.42
N CYS A 25 12.33 -0.34 -5.10
CA CYS A 25 13.78 -0.58 -5.25
C CYS A 25 14.24 -0.79 -6.71
N SER A 26 13.31 -0.93 -7.66
CA SER A 26 13.64 -1.21 -9.06
C SER A 26 14.00 0.05 -9.85
N ILE A 27 14.53 -0.15 -11.05
CA ILE A 27 14.80 0.94 -12.01
C ILE A 27 13.54 1.71 -12.41
N HIS A 28 12.36 1.11 -12.26
CA HIS A 28 11.10 1.69 -12.71
C HIS A 28 10.59 2.80 -11.78
N ALA A 29 11.12 2.87 -10.55
CA ALA A 29 10.73 3.87 -9.56
C ALA A 29 11.74 5.03 -9.46
N GLY A 30 12.65 5.20 -10.43
CA GLY A 30 13.74 6.19 -10.37
C GLY A 30 13.31 7.66 -10.23
N TYR A 31 12.03 7.98 -10.41
CA TYR A 31 11.47 9.33 -10.23
C TYR A 31 10.52 9.45 -9.02
N ILE A 32 10.40 8.40 -8.19
CA ILE A 32 9.58 8.39 -6.97
C ILE A 32 10.49 8.58 -5.77
N ASN A 33 10.45 9.76 -5.15
CA ASN A 33 11.25 10.08 -3.97
C ASN A 33 10.47 10.94 -2.97
N GLY A 34 10.75 10.77 -1.67
CA GLY A 34 10.12 11.52 -0.58
C GLY A 34 8.61 11.30 -0.46
N GLN A 35 8.07 10.21 -1.04
CA GLN A 35 6.66 9.89 -1.02
C GLN A 35 6.34 8.93 0.13
N ASN A 36 5.20 9.15 0.80
CA ASN A 36 4.58 8.15 1.66
C ASN A 36 3.56 7.38 0.84
N LEU A 37 3.80 6.09 0.62
CA LEU A 37 2.89 5.21 -0.11
C LEU A 37 2.03 4.44 0.90
N LEU A 38 0.73 4.73 0.93
CA LEU A 38 -0.21 4.10 1.83
C LEU A 38 -0.80 2.82 1.21
N LEU A 39 -0.55 1.68 1.85
CA LEU A 39 -1.07 0.37 1.46
C LEU A 39 -1.97 -0.16 2.57
N ASP A 40 -3.18 0.37 2.68
CA ASP A 40 -4.08 0.05 3.78
C ASP A 40 -5.45 -0.49 3.33
N GLY A 41 -5.61 -0.78 2.03
CA GLY A 41 -6.89 -1.22 1.48
C GLY A 41 -8.00 -0.16 1.54
N GLY A 42 -7.66 1.12 1.70
CA GLY A 42 -8.61 2.24 1.78
C GLY A 42 -9.15 2.50 3.18
N ALA A 43 -8.46 2.04 4.23
CA ALA A 43 -8.92 2.25 5.61
C ALA A 43 -8.86 3.74 6.02
N TYR A 44 -7.91 4.50 5.49
CA TYR A 44 -7.81 5.95 5.63
C TYR A 44 -8.80 6.63 4.67
N PRO A 45 -9.75 7.43 5.17
CA PRO A 45 -10.77 8.07 4.34
C PRO A 45 -10.32 9.42 3.76
N GLY A 46 -9.10 9.88 4.08
CA GLY A 46 -8.60 11.16 3.60
C GLY A 46 -8.24 11.10 2.12
N THR A 47 -8.36 12.25 1.46
CA THR A 47 -8.09 12.35 0.02
C THR A 47 -6.59 12.29 -0.30
N PHE A 48 -5.75 12.83 0.58
CA PHE A 48 -4.29 12.87 0.47
C PHE A 48 -3.62 12.65 1.83
#